data_AF-A0A9E5FHL9-F1
#
_entry.id   AF-A0A9E5FHL9-F1
#
_cell.length_a   1.000
_cell.length_b   1.000
_cell.length_c   1.000
_cell.angle_alpha   90.00
_cell.angle_beta   90.00
_cell.angle_gamma   90.00
#
_symmetry.space_group_name_H-M   'P 1'
#
loop_
_entity.id
_entity.type
_entity.pdbx_description
1 polymer ?
#
loop_
_entity_poly.entity_id
_entity_poly.type
_entity_poly.pdbx_seq_one_letter_code
_entity_poly.pdbx_strand_id
1 'polypeptide(L)' 'MLTGQDLLAKVKEFSDGSKSDLVKACGYVSSKKDGSDRLNFTAFYEALLEAKGVEIGGTSVGKGGRKLSYTATVQGNG' A
#
# COMPACT_ATOMS: atom_id res chain seq x y z
N MET A 1 -0.94 11.84 2.97
CA MET A 1 -2.01 10.98 2.45
C MET A 1 -3.16 10.98 3.43
N LEU A 2 -4.41 11.13 2.96
CA LEU A 2 -5.63 11.11 3.78
C LEU A 2 -6.03 9.67 4.09
N THR A 3 -6.56 9.40 5.28
CA THR A 3 -7.01 8.06 5.69
C THR A 3 -8.31 8.15 6.49
N GLY A 4 -8.99 7.02 6.73
CA GLY A 4 -10.16 6.97 7.61
C GLY A 4 -11.30 7.92 7.20
N GLN A 5 -11.86 8.64 8.17
CA GLN A 5 -12.99 9.55 7.94
C GLN A 5 -12.66 10.72 7.01
N ASP A 6 -11.44 11.25 7.09
CA ASP A 6 -11.00 12.37 6.24
C ASP A 6 -10.94 11.97 4.77
N LEU A 7 -10.48 10.74 4.50
CA LEU A 7 -10.49 10.17 3.15
C LEU A 7 -11.93 10.04 2.63
N LEU A 8 -12.86 9.53 3.46
CA LEU A 8 -14.27 9.38 3.07
C LEU A 8 -14.96 10.73 2.85
N ALA A 9 -14.67 11.73 3.67
CA ALA A 9 -15.19 13.08 3.49
C ALA A 9 -14.70 13.68 2.17
N LYS A 10 -13.40 13.55 1.87
CA LYS A 10 -12.82 14.06 0.63
C LYS A 10 -13.36 13.38 -0.61
N VAL A 11 -13.52 12.05 -0.59
CA VAL A 11 -14.12 11.32 -1.72
C VAL A 11 -15.58 11.71 -1.95
N LYS A 12 -16.34 12.03 -0.88
CA LYS A 12 -17.72 12.51 -1.02
C LYS A 12 -17.80 13.91 -1.63
N GLU A 13 -16.89 14.81 -1.25
CA GLU A 13 -16.81 16.16 -1.84
C GLU A 13 -16.36 16.13 -3.30
N PHE A 14 -15.59 15.11 -3.69
CA PHE A 14 -14.97 14.99 -5.00
C PHE A 14 -15.78 14.04 -5.90
N SER A 15 -17.05 14.39 -6.17
CA SER A 15 -17.96 13.58 -7.00
C SER A 15 -17.72 13.71 -8.50
N ASP A 16 -17.24 14.86 -8.96
CA ASP A 16 -17.22 15.22 -10.39
C ASP A 16 -15.82 15.21 -11.02
N GLY A 17 -14.80 14.78 -10.28
CA GLY A 17 -13.41 14.77 -10.74
C GLY A 17 -12.94 13.43 -11.29
N SER A 18 -11.80 13.43 -11.98
CA SER A 18 -11.17 12.19 -12.43
C SER A 18 -10.62 11.41 -11.22
N LYS A 19 -10.64 10.06 -11.29
CA LYS A 19 -10.06 9.21 -10.24
C LYS A 19 -8.58 9.52 -9.99
N SER A 20 -7.85 9.92 -11.04
CA SER A 20 -6.45 10.30 -10.95
C SER A 20 -6.25 11.56 -10.11
N ASP A 21 -7.09 12.58 -10.30
CA ASP A 21 -7.03 13.83 -9.52
C ASP A 21 -7.42 13.60 -8.07
N LEU A 22 -8.41 12.73 -7.84
CA LEU A 22 -8.81 12.33 -6.49
C LEU A 22 -7.66 11.66 -5.73
N VAL A 23 -6.96 10.72 -6.38
CA VAL A 23 -5.81 10.00 -5.79
C VAL A 23 -4.66 10.96 -5.48
N LYS A 24 -4.39 11.92 -6.38
CA LYS A 24 -3.41 13.00 -6.12
C LYS A 24 -3.84 13.89 -4.96
N ALA A 25 -5.09 14.34 -4.93
CA ALA A 25 -5.63 15.21 -3.89
C ALA A 25 -5.63 14.54 -2.51
N CYS A 26 -5.87 13.22 -2.47
CA CYS A 26 -5.77 12.42 -1.25
C CYS A 26 -4.32 12.10 -0.85
N GLY A 27 -3.32 12.50 -1.65
CA GLY A 27 -1.90 12.33 -1.36
C GLY A 27 -1.35 10.92 -1.60
N TYR A 28 -2.02 10.12 -2.44
CA TYR A 28 -1.57 8.78 -2.84
C TYR A 28 -0.72 8.85 -4.12
N VAL A 29 0.32 9.66 -4.07
CA VAL A 29 1.26 9.89 -5.17
C VAL A 29 2.69 9.72 -4.66
N SER A 30 3.57 9.23 -5.53
CA SER A 30 5.00 9.15 -5.27
C SER A 30 5.75 9.79 -6.43
N SER A 31 6.70 10.66 -6.11
CA SER A 31 7.58 11.28 -7.10
C SER A 31 8.65 10.28 -7.54
N LYS A 32 8.81 10.12 -8.86
CA LYS A 32 9.91 9.32 -9.42
C LYS A 32 11.17 10.18 -9.54
N LYS A 33 12.31 9.51 -9.74
CA LYS A 33 13.61 10.19 -9.99
C LYS A 33 13.63 11.05 -11.24
N ASP A 34 12.77 10.75 -12.22
CA ASP A 34 12.62 11.51 -13.46
C ASP A 34 11.71 12.75 -13.31
N GLY A 35 11.20 13.02 -12.11
CA GLY A 35 10.28 14.12 -11.83
C GLY A 35 8.81 13.84 -12.18
N SER A 36 8.49 12.66 -12.72
CA SER A 36 7.11 12.27 -12.99
C SER A 36 6.41 11.71 -11.76
N ASP A 37 5.10 11.96 -11.67
CA ASP A 37 4.25 11.42 -10.61
C ASP A 37 3.83 9.98 -10.91
N ARG A 38 3.92 9.11 -9.90
CA ARG A 38 3.29 7.78 -9.89
C ARG A 38 2.10 7.80 -8.96
N LEU A 39 0.93 7.47 -9.50
CA LEU A 39 -0.30 7.30 -8.72
C LEU A 39 -0.34 5.92 -8.06
N ASN A 40 -0.63 5.89 -6.76
CA ASN A 40 -0.70 4.68 -5.96
C ASN A 40 -2.16 4.27 -5.72
N PHE A 41 -2.81 3.79 -6.78
CA PHE A 41 -4.22 3.36 -6.72
C PHE A 41 -4.46 2.21 -5.73
N THR A 42 -3.53 1.26 -5.63
CA THR A 42 -3.64 0.12 -4.70
C THR A 42 -3.77 0.61 -3.26
N ALA A 43 -2.83 1.43 -2.80
CA ALA A 43 -2.84 2.00 -1.45
C ALA A 43 -4.07 2.89 -1.19
N PHE A 44 -4.54 3.63 -2.21
CA PHE A 44 -5.76 4.43 -2.11
C PHE A 44 -7.00 3.56 -1.90
N TYR A 45 -7.18 2.49 -2.69
CA TYR A 45 -8.33 1.61 -2.56
C TYR A 45 -8.30 0.78 -1.28
N GLU A 46 -7.11 0.33 -0.86
CA GLU A 46 -6.92 -0.34 0.43
C GLU A 46 -7.39 0.56 1.58
N ALA A 47 -6.93 1.82 1.61
CA ALA A 47 -7.35 2.76 2.65
C ALA A 47 -8.84 3.14 2.57
N LEU A 48 -9.44 3.17 1.38
CA LEU A 48 -10.89 3.38 1.24
C LEU A 48 -11.71 2.21 1.79
N LEU A 49 -11.24 0.99 1.57
CA LEU A 49 -11.89 -0.21 2.06
C LEU A 49 -11.73 -0.30 3.58
N GLU A 50 -10.54 -0.05 4.10
CA GLU A 50 -10.27 0.04 5.54
C GLU A 50 -11.11 1.12 6.22
N ALA A 51 -11.21 2.32 5.63
CA ALA A 51 -12.04 3.41 6.16
C ALA A 51 -13.54 3.06 6.19
N LYS A 52 -14.00 2.15 5.33
CA LYS A 52 -15.37 1.62 5.34
C LYS A 52 -15.56 0.42 6.27
N GLY A 53 -14.50 0.00 6.97
CA GLY A 53 -14.52 -1.18 7.84
C GLY A 53 -14.41 -2.51 7.08
N VAL A 54 -13.94 -2.49 5.83
CA VAL A 54 -13.64 -3.71 5.07
C VAL A 54 -12.17 -4.06 5.28
N GLU A 55 -11.92 -5.10 6.06
CA GLU A 55 -10.57 -5.62 6.26
C GLU A 55 -10.11 -6.37 5.01
N ILE A 56 -9.11 -5.84 4.29
CA ILE A 56 -8.45 -6.54 3.20
C ILE A 56 -7.27 -7.32 3.78
N GLY A 57 -7.44 -8.64 3.89
CA GLY A 57 -6.37 -9.51 4.34
C GLY A 57 -6.30 -9.57 5.86
N GLY A 58 -6.93 -10.59 6.43
CA GLY A 58 -6.64 -10.99 7.79
C GLY A 58 -5.14 -11.21 7.94
N THR A 59 -4.58 -10.56 8.96
CA THR A 59 -3.24 -10.79 9.50
C THR A 59 -2.10 -10.35 8.59
N SER A 60 -1.39 -9.33 9.06
CA SER A 60 0.02 -9.05 8.79
C SER A 60 0.79 -10.27 8.27
N VAL A 61 0.94 -10.38 6.95
CA VAL A 61 2.01 -11.20 6.37
C VAL A 61 3.29 -10.39 6.58
N GLY A 62 3.75 -10.39 7.83
CA GLY A 62 5.15 -10.15 8.11
C GLY A 62 5.92 -11.02 7.14
N LYS A 63 6.89 -10.42 6.45
CA LYS A 63 7.88 -11.10 5.60
C LYS A 63 8.71 -12.07 6.46
N GLY A 64 8.08 -13.12 7.00
CA GLY A 64 8.74 -14.33 7.44
C GLY A 64 9.13 -15.08 6.18
N GLY A 65 10.28 -14.70 5.63
CA GLY A 65 10.85 -15.40 4.48
C GLY A 65 10.95 -16.91 4.76
N ARG A 66 10.94 -17.71 3.69
CA ARG A 66 11.09 -19.16 3.79
C ARG A 66 12.32 -19.50 4.64
N LYS A 67 12.11 -20.18 5.77
CA LYS A 67 13.18 -20.70 6.61
C LYS A 67 14.03 -21.65 5.75
N LEU A 68 15.35 -21.41 5.70
CA LEU A 68 16.30 -22.29 5.00
C LEU A 68 16.13 -23.72 5.51
N SER A 69 15.86 -24.64 4.60
CA SER A 69 15.60 -26.06 4.89
C SER A 69 16.88 -26.91 4.90
N TYR A 70 18.01 -26.34 4.47
CA TYR A 70 19.26 -27.08 4.32
C TYR A 70 20.41 -26.36 5.03
N THR A 71 20.97 -27.04 6.04
CA THR A 71 22.21 -26.64 6.71
C THR A 71 23.31 -27.54 6.18
N ALA A 72 24.20 -27.00 5.34
CA ALA A 72 25.40 -27.72 4.92
C ALA A 72 26.43 -27.66 6.07
N THR A 73 26.79 -28.81 6.61
CA THR A 73 27.93 -28.95 7.53
C THR A 73 29.09 -29.57 6.76
N VAL A 74 30.23 -28.89 6.74
CA VAL A 74 31.49 -29.45 6.22
C VAL A 74 32.34 -29.88 7.41
N GLN A 75 32.64 -31.17 7.47
CA GLN A 75 33.57 -31.72 8.44
C GLN A 75 34.99 -31.53 7.89
N GLY A 76 35.75 -30.64 8.51
CA GLY A 76 37.17 -30.49 8.22
C GLY A 76 37.94 -31.65 8.83
N ASN A 77 38.50 -32.51 7.99
CA ASN A 77 39.60 -33.37 8.40
C ASN A 77 40.87 -32.55 8.22
N GLY A 78 41.66 -32.44 9.30
CA GLY A 78 42.98 -31.81 9.27
C GLY A 78 43.95 -32.51 8.33
#